data_AF-A0A971ZE12-F1
#
_entry.id   AF-A0A971ZE12-F1
#
_cell.length_a   1.000
_cell.length_b   1.000
_cell.length_c   1.000
_cell.angle_alpha   90.00
_cell.angle_beta   90.00
_cell.angle_gamma   90.00
#
_symmetry.space_group_name_H-M   'P 1'
#
loop_
_entity.id
_entity.type
_entity.pdbx_description
1 polymer ?
#
loop_
_entity_poly.entity_id
_entity_poly.type
_entity_poly.pdbx_seq_one_letter_code
_entity_poly.pdbx_strand_id
1 'polypeptide(L)'
;MKFTPKVRLVKYCNFLVNVPEEYQYLAADSTGVVYAYLSKPQWNKRTNSWVPVLLSNQLMEFIEVGKIKPMSISPEASLQKIEK
;
A
#
# COMPACT_ATOMS: atom_id res chain seq x y z
N MET A 1 -21.58 6.47 -17.17
CA MET A 1 -20.13 6.51 -17.42
C MET A 1 -19.47 5.42 -16.58
N LYS A 2 -18.67 4.53 -17.17
CA LYS A 2 -17.88 3.56 -16.40
C LYS A 2 -16.63 4.29 -15.90
N PHE A 3 -16.59 4.64 -14.62
CA PHE A 3 -15.36 5.15 -14.00
C PHE A 3 -14.36 4.00 -14.01
N THR A 4 -13.31 4.13 -14.82
CA THR A 4 -12.18 3.20 -14.80
C THR A 4 -11.06 3.94 -14.09
N PRO A 5 -10.73 3.58 -12.84
CA PRO A 5 -9.64 4.25 -12.13
C PRO A 5 -8.36 4.09 -12.94
N LYS A 6 -7.66 5.20 -13.17
CA LYS A 6 -6.34 5.14 -13.81
C LYS A 6 -5.38 4.42 -12.88
N VAL A 7 -4.69 3.43 -13.42
CA VAL A 7 -3.72 2.61 -12.71
C VAL A 7 -2.33 2.87 -13.29
N ARG A 8 -1.31 2.82 -12.43
CA ARG A 8 0.10 2.87 -12.80
C ARG A 8 0.85 1.65 -12.27
N LEU A 9 1.88 1.24 -13.02
CA LEU A 9 2.79 0.17 -12.61
C LEU A 9 3.89 0.75 -11.71
N VAL A 10 3.98 0.25 -10.49
CA VAL A 10 4.98 0.67 -9.50
C VAL A 10 5.88 -0.50 -9.18
N LYS A 11 7.20 -0.28 -9.15
CA LYS A 11 8.16 -1.27 -8.69
C LYS A 11 8.19 -1.30 -7.15
N TYR A 12 7.90 -2.45 -6.57
CA TYR A 12 7.86 -2.69 -5.14
C TYR A 12 8.56 -4.02 -4.81
N CYS A 13 9.63 -4.00 -4.01
CA CYS A 13 10.38 -5.21 -3.62
C CYS A 13 10.76 -6.15 -4.79
N ASN A 14 11.18 -5.58 -5.94
CA ASN A 14 11.46 -6.29 -7.21
C ASN A 14 10.24 -6.86 -7.96
N PHE A 15 9.02 -6.59 -7.49
CA PHE A 15 7.78 -6.91 -8.19
C PHE A 15 7.17 -5.65 -8.81
N LEU A 16 6.34 -5.82 -9.83
CA LEU A 16 5.54 -4.76 -10.41
C LEU A 16 4.11 -4.90 -9.90
N VAL A 17 3.57 -3.84 -9.29
CA VAL A 17 2.20 -3.80 -8.77
C VAL A 17 1.39 -2.72 -9.48
N ASN A 18 0.13 -3.02 -9.79
CA ASN A 18 -0.82 -2.05 -10.34
C ASN A 18 -1.43 -1.26 -9.20
N VAL A 19 -1.21 0.06 -9.21
CA VAL A 19 -1.67 0.95 -8.14
C VAL A 19 -2.52 2.05 -8.76
N PRO A 20 -3.74 2.32 -8.26
CA PRO A 20 -4.51 3.46 -8.73
C PRO A 20 -3.77 4.77 -8.43
N GLU A 21 -3.86 5.74 -9.34
CA GLU A 21 -3.02 6.94 -9.29
C GLU A 21 -3.20 7.79 -8.01
N GLU A 22 -4.36 7.68 -7.37
CA GLU A 22 -4.73 8.38 -6.14
C GLU A 22 -3.91 7.94 -4.92
N TYR A 23 -3.44 6.70 -4.91
CA TYR A 23 -2.66 6.15 -3.81
C TYR A 23 -1.20 6.58 -3.94
N GLN A 24 -0.57 6.91 -2.81
CA GLN A 24 0.77 7.51 -2.78
C GLN A 24 1.80 6.65 -2.05
N TYR A 25 1.35 5.63 -1.33
CA TYR A 25 2.22 4.77 -0.53
C TYR A 25 1.88 3.31 -0.76
N LEU A 26 2.89 2.45 -0.64
CA LEU A 26 2.77 1.00 -0.62
C LEU A 26 3.38 0.48 0.66
N ALA A 27 2.73 -0.50 1.28
CA ALA A 27 3.34 -1.25 2.37
C ALA A 27 2.81 -2.67 2.35
N ALA A 28 3.55 -3.60 2.93
CA ALA A 28 3.16 -4.98 3.00
C ALA A 28 3.10 -5.48 4.44
N ASP A 29 2.22 -6.43 4.68
CA ASP A 29 2.05 -7.08 5.98
C ASP A 29 3.04 -8.25 6.15
N SER A 30 2.95 -8.93 7.30
CA SER A 30 3.76 -10.13 7.61
C SER A 30 3.45 -11.33 6.72
N THR A 31 2.32 -11.32 6.01
CA THR A 31 1.89 -12.40 5.12
C THR A 31 2.29 -12.16 3.66
N GLY A 32 2.89 -11.01 3.37
CA GLY A 32 3.31 -10.58 2.04
C GLY A 32 2.19 -9.94 1.21
N VAL A 33 1.04 -9.62 1.81
CA VAL A 33 -0.01 -8.86 1.13
C VAL A 33 0.40 -7.40 1.06
N VAL A 34 0.31 -6.82 -0.13
CA VAL A 34 0.69 -5.43 -0.42
C VAL A 34 -0.56 -4.58 -0.46
N TYR A 35 -0.53 -3.51 0.32
CA TYR A 35 -1.58 -2.50 0.39
C TYR A 35 -1.07 -1.18 -0.17
N ALA A 36 -1.94 -0.50 -0.92
CA ALA A 36 -1.73 0.88 -1.34
C ALA A 36 -2.52 1.82 -0.42
N TYR A 37 -1.92 2.95 -0.04
CA TYR A 37 -2.52 3.95 0.86
C TYR A 37 -2.58 5.33 0.21
N LEU A 38 -3.68 6.06 0.41
CA LEU A 38 -3.85 7.44 -0.06
C LEU A 38 -2.88 8.39 0.66
N SER A 39 -2.73 8.20 1.97
CA SER A 39 -1.89 8.98 2.86
C SER A 39 -0.81 8.11 3.50
N LYS A 40 0.22 8.73 4.08
CA LYS A 40 1.30 7.99 4.74
C LYS A 40 0.71 7.19 5.92
N PRO A 41 0.75 5.85 5.90
CA PRO A 41 0.23 5.04 7.00
C PRO A 41 1.18 5.10 8.21
N GLN A 42 0.67 4.70 9.37
CA GLN A 42 1.43 4.57 10.60
C GLN A 42 1.63 3.11 10.96
N TRP A 43 2.84 2.78 11.44
CA TRP A 43 3.14 1.45 11.92
C TRP A 43 2.53 1.23 13.30
N ASN A 44 1.66 0.21 13.42
CA ASN A 44 1.08 -0.19 14.69
C ASN A 44 1.82 -1.40 15.25
N LYS A 45 2.64 -1.17 16.29
CA LYS A 45 3.43 -2.21 16.97
C LYS A 45 2.60 -3.26 17.70
N ARG A 46 1.33 -2.97 18.04
CA ARG A 46 0.46 -3.94 18.72
C ARG A 46 -0.07 -4.99 17.77
N THR A 47 -0.39 -4.58 16.54
CA THR A 47 -0.94 -5.46 15.50
C THR A 47 0.09 -5.88 14.46
N ASN A 48 1.32 -5.35 14.54
CA ASN A 48 2.39 -5.53 13.57
C ASN A 48 1.90 -5.26 12.13
N SER A 49 1.19 -4.14 11.95
CA SER A 49 0.58 -3.78 10.67
C SER A 49 0.61 -2.28 10.40
N TRP A 50 0.55 -1.94 9.11
CA TRP A 50 0.40 -0.57 8.64
C TRP A 50 -1.07 -0.15 8.68
N VAL A 51 -1.35 0.91 9.44
CA VAL A 51 -2.70 1.42 9.65
C VAL A 51 -2.85 2.75 8.91
N PRO A 52 -3.91 2.94 8.10
CA PRO A 52 -4.18 4.23 7.48
C PRO A 52 -4.40 5.30 8.56
N VAL A 53 -3.92 6.51 8.32
CA VAL A 53 -4.28 7.66 9.17
C VAL A 53 -5.60 8.19 8.64
N LEU A 54 -6.68 7.93 9.38
CA LEU A 54 -8.04 8.41 9.10
C LEU A 54 -8.08 9.94 9.15
N LEU A 55 -7.68 10.57 8.06
CA LEU A 55 -7.65 12.03 7.92
C LEU A 55 -8.96 12.57 7.34
N SER A 56 -9.84 11.69 6.84
CA SER A 56 -11.06 12.09 6.16
C SER A 56 -12.21 11.10 6.33
N ASN A 57 -13.44 11.56 6.08
CA ASN A 57 -14.63 10.71 5.92
C ASN A 57 -14.57 9.85 4.63
N GLN A 58 -13.41 9.67 4.00
CA GLN A 58 -13.28 8.81 2.83
C GLN A 58 -13.26 7.34 3.25
N LEU A 59 -14.20 6.58 2.69
CA LEU A 59 -14.45 5.18 3.01
C LEU A 59 -13.34 4.21 2.55
N MET A 60 -12.31 4.69 1.85
CA MET A 60 -11.34 3.82 1.15
C MET A 60 -9.92 4.39 1.17
N GLU A 61 -9.34 4.54 2.36
CA GLU A 61 -7.97 5.09 2.52
C GLU A 61 -6.84 4.12 2.16
N PHE A 62 -7.16 2.83 2.01
CA PHE A 62 -6.23 1.81 1.54
C PHE A 62 -6.95 0.70 0.77
N ILE A 63 -6.20 0.02 -0.11
CA ILE A 63 -6.67 -1.15 -0.86
C ILE A 63 -5.58 -2.19 -0.97
N GLU A 64 -5.97 -3.46 -1.10
CA GLU A 64 -5.04 -4.53 -1.50
C GLU A 64 -4.73 -4.40 -3.00
N VAL A 65 -3.44 -4.41 -3.35
CA VAL A 65 -2.97 -4.30 -4.74
C VAL A 65 -2.22 -5.54 -5.22
N GLY A 66 -1.96 -6.49 -4.32
CA GLY A 66 -1.37 -7.78 -4.69
C GLY A 66 -0.75 -8.51 -3.51
N LYS A 67 -0.12 -9.64 -3.83
CA LYS A 67 0.61 -10.46 -2.86
C LYS A 67 1.98 -10.79 -3.41
N ILE A 68 3.01 -10.51 -2.63
CA ILE A 68 4.40 -10.84 -2.92
C ILE A 68 4.83 -12.05 -2.11
N LYS A 69 5.90 -12.70 -2.56
CA LYS A 69 6.56 -13.74 -1.75
C LYS A 69 7.03 -13.14 -0.43
N PRO A 70 7.21 -13.97 0.62
CA PRO A 70 7.70 -13.52 1.92
C PRO A 70 8.90 -12.59 1.74
N MET A 71 8.75 -11.37 2.21
CA MET A 71 9.78 -10.36 2.08
C MET A 71 11.01 -10.76 2.89
N SER A 72 12.19 -10.50 2.33
CA SER A 72 13.44 -10.51 3.11
C SER A 72 13.54 -9.31 4.08
N ILE A 73 12.60 -8.36 3.96
CA ILE A 73 12.49 -7.17 4.82
C ILE A 73 11.34 -7.33 5.81
N SER A 74 11.52 -6.80 7.02
CA SER A 74 10.46 -6.76 8.03
C SER A 74 9.27 -5.92 7.54
N PRO A 75 8.02 -6.26 7.91
CA PRO A 75 6.86 -5.47 7.50
C PRO A 75 6.94 -3.99 7.88
N GLU A 76 7.54 -3.65 9.03
CA GLU A 76 7.81 -2.26 9.46
C GLU A 76 8.77 -1.49 8.53
N ALA A 77 9.64 -2.19 7.79
CA ALA A 77 10.56 -1.58 6.83
C ALA A 77 9.99 -1.58 5.40
N SER A 78 8.76 -2.07 5.20
CA SER A 78 8.18 -2.28 3.88
C SER A 78 7.50 -1.04 3.28
N LEU A 79 7.41 0.06 4.03
CA LEU A 79 6.78 1.28 3.53
C LEU A 79 7.61 1.94 2.43
N GLN A 80 6.99 2.11 1.26
CA GLN A 80 7.56 2.79 0.11
C GLN A 80 6.63 3.92 -0.34
N LYS A 81 7.18 5.12 -0.55
CA LYS A 81 6.46 6.21 -1.21
C LYS A 81 6.53 5.99 -2.73
N ILE A 82 5.40 6.20 -3.40
CA ILE A 82 5.32 6.15 -4.86
C ILE A 82 5.75 7.52 -5.39
N GLU A 83 6.88 7.57 -6.09
CA GLU A 83 7.30 8.76 -6.82
C GLU A 83 6.38 8.94 -8.04
N LYS A 84 6.00 10.20 -8.33
CA LYS A 84 5.15 10.56 -9.46
C LYS A 84 5.95 10.65 -10.75
#